data_AF-A0A5N8WJA2-F1
#
_entry.id   AF-A0A5N8WJA2-F1
#
_cell.length_a   1.000
_cell.length_b   1.000
_cell.length_c   1.000
_cell.angle_alpha   90.00
_cell.angle_beta   90.00
_cell.angle_gamma   90.00
#
_symmetry.space_group_name_H-M   'P 1'
#
loop_
_entity.id
_entity.type
_entity.pdbx_description
1 polymer ?
#
loop_
_entity_poly.entity_id
_entity_poly.type
_entity_poly.pdbx_seq_one_letter_code
_entity_poly.pdbx_strand_id
1 'polypeptide(L)' 'MIKCTFHVPDDLHTRLTAQSAADRRSLNSELLHLLEVALTTVGADAELPGGDTAASAQ' A
#
# COMPACT_ATOMS: atom_id res chain seq x y z
N MET A 1 -3.59 18.66 6.70
CA MET A 1 -2.94 17.36 6.97
C MET A 1 -3.70 16.69 8.12
N ILE A 2 -4.09 15.42 7.96
CA ILE A 2 -4.81 14.66 9.00
C ILE A 2 -3.77 13.94 9.87
N LYS A 3 -4.00 13.88 11.19
CA LYS A 3 -3.14 13.11 12.11
C LYS A 3 -3.70 11.71 12.29
N CYS A 4 -2.92 10.70 11.91
CA CYS A 4 -3.21 9.30 12.23
C CYS A 4 -2.26 8.82 13.33
N THR A 5 -2.76 7.96 14.22
CA THR A 5 -1.96 7.31 15.25
C THR A 5 -2.19 5.81 15.12
N PHE A 6 -1.11 5.05 15.02
CA PHE A 6 -1.15 3.61 14.83
C PHE A 6 -0.47 2.94 16.01
N HIS A 7 -1.04 1.84 16.48
CA HIS A 7 -0.35 0.92 17.36
C HIS A 7 0.26 -0.17 16.51
N VAL A 8 1.59 -0.22 16.49
CA VAL A 8 2.36 -1.23 15.79
C VAL A 8 3.22 -2.00 16.79
N PRO A 9 3.45 -3.31 16.58
CA PRO A 9 4.45 -4.05 17.34
C PRO A 9 5.83 -3.39 17.25
N ASP A 10 6.62 -3.49 18.33
CA ASP A 10 7.93 -2.82 18.41
C ASP A 10 8.90 -3.31 17.33
N ASP A 11 8.88 -4.60 17.03
CA ASP A 11 9.67 -5.21 15.97
C ASP A 11 9.34 -4.63 14.59
N LEU A 12 8.06 -4.39 14.33
CA LEU A 12 7.61 -3.74 13.10
C LEU A 12 8.05 -2.27 13.05
N HIS A 13 7.92 -1.54 14.16
CA HIS A 13 8.38 -0.15 14.23
C HIS A 13 9.88 -0.03 13.97
N THR A 14 10.70 -0.92 14.56
CA THR A 14 12.14 -0.95 14.35
C THR A 14 12.47 -1.21 12.88
N ARG A 15 11.81 -2.19 12.25
CA ARG A 15 12.02 -2.50 10.84
C ARG A 15 11.66 -1.33 9.93
N LEU A 16 10.51 -0.70 10.14
CA LEU A 16 10.06 0.46 9.36
C LEU A 16 11.03 1.65 9.50
N THR A 17 11.54 1.89 10.71
CA THR A 17 12.52 2.95 10.96
C THR A 17 13.82 2.69 10.21
N ALA A 18 14.33 1.44 10.26
CA ALA A 18 15.54 1.05 9.54
C ALA A 18 15.38 1.18 8.01
N GLN A 19 14.24 0.73 7.48
CA GLN A 19 13.93 0.84 6.05
C GLN A 19 13.84 2.31 5.61
N SER A 20 13.13 3.13 6.37
CA SER A 20 13.00 4.58 6.10
C SER A 20 14.37 5.27 6.06
N ALA A 21 15.28 4.91 6.97
CA ALA A 21 16.63 5.45 6.99
C ALA A 21 17.44 5.00 5.76
N ALA A 22 17.34 3.73 5.36
CA ALA A 22 17.99 3.20 4.17
C ALA A 22 17.50 3.91 2.90
N ASP A 23 16.19 4.14 2.79
CA ASP A 23 15.56 4.81 1.65
C ASP A 23 15.63 6.34 1.71
N ARG A 24 16.25 6.88 2.76
CA ARG A 24 16.42 8.33 3.02
C ARG A 24 15.09 9.09 3.03
N ARG A 25 14.05 8.45 3.57
CA ARG A 25 12.70 9.00 3.71
C ARG A 25 12.33 9.22 5.17
N SER A 26 11.36 10.08 5.40
CA SER A 26 10.70 10.13 6.72
C SER A 26 9.87 8.86 6.91
N LEU A 27 9.69 8.44 8.17
CA LEU A 27 8.84 7.30 8.51
C LEU A 27 7.41 7.45 7.97
N ASN A 28 6.87 8.68 8.00
CA ASN A 28 5.55 8.96 7.43
C ASN A 28 5.51 8.75 5.91
N SER A 29 6.54 9.21 5.19
CA SER A 29 6.63 9.04 3.74
C SER A 29 6.79 7.56 3.36
N GLU A 30 7.52 6.79 4.17
CA GLU A 30 7.68 5.36 3.94
C GLU A 30 6.38 4.59 4.22
N LEU A 31 5.69 4.90 5.32
CA LEU A 31 4.36 4.35 5.59
C LEU A 31 3.37 4.67 4.47
N LEU A 32 3.38 5.90 3.96
CA LEU A 32 2.52 6.29 2.84
C LEU A 32 2.85 5.50 1.57
N HIS A 33 4.14 5.36 1.24
CA HIS A 33 4.58 4.56 0.10
C HIS A 33 4.13 3.10 0.20
N LEU A 34 4.31 2.47 1.36
CA LEU A 34 3.89 1.09 1.57
C LEU A 34 2.37 0.91 1.46
N LEU A 35 1.59 1.89 1.95
CA LEU A 35 0.14 1.88 1.80
C LEU A 35 -0.29 2.03 0.33
N GLU A 36 0.33 2.94 -0.42
CA GLU A 36 0.07 3.13 -1.84
C GLU A 36 0.36 1.86 -2.64
N VAL A 37 1.50 1.21 -2.37
CA VAL A 37 1.87 -0.08 -2.98
C VAL A 37 0.86 -1.16 -2.61
N ALA A 38 0.54 -1.33 -1.31
CA ALA A 38 -0.40 -2.35 -0.86
C ALA A 38 -1.79 -2.17 -1.47
N LEU A 39 -2.29 -0.93 -1.54
CA LEU A 39 -3.57 -0.62 -2.18
C LEU A 39 -3.56 -0.90 -3.68
N THR A 40 -2.45 -0.61 -4.36
CA THR A 40 -2.27 -0.92 -5.79
C THR A 40 -2.24 -2.43 -6.02
N THR A 41 -1.52 -3.18 -5.18
CA THR A 41 -1.45 -4.65 -5.26
C THR A 41 -2.82 -5.29 -5.00
N VAL A 42 -3.54 -4.84 -3.97
CA VAL A 42 -4.90 -5.34 -3.69
C VAL A 42 -5.86 -5.00 -4.84
N GLY A 43 -5.75 -3.82 -5.44
CA GLY A 43 -6.54 -3.44 -6.62
C GLY A 43 -6.24 -4.29 -7.85
N ALA A 44 -4.99 -4.71 -8.03
CA ALA A 44 -4.57 -5.59 -9.14
C ALA A 44 -5.07 -7.04 -8.97
N ASP A 45 -5.10 -7.56 -7.74
CA ASP A 45 -5.70 -8.89 -7.45
C ASP A 45 -7.24 -8.86 -7.39
N ALA A 46 -7.85 -7.68 -7.22
CA ALA A 46 -9.29 -7.48 -7.24
C ALA A 46 -9.88 -7.33 -8.65
N GLU A 47 -9.04 -7.36 -9.70
CA GLU A 47 -9.48 -7.63 -11.07
C GLU A 47 -10.01 -9.08 -11.12
N LEU A 48 -11.26 -9.25 -10.69
CA LEU A 48 -11.99 -10.50 -10.79
C LEU A 48 -11.90 -11.01 -12.23
N PRO A 49 -11.47 -12.26 -12.48
CA PRO A 49 -11.59 -12.88 -13.80
C PRO A 49 -13.07 -13.16 -14.04
N GLY A 50 -13.81 -12.15 -14.47
CA GLY A 50 -15.26 -12.18 -14.51
C GLY A 50 -15.85 -11.00 -15.24
N GLY A 51 -15.54 -10.88 -16.53
CA GLY A 51 -16.19 -9.90 -17.39
C GLY A 51 -15.71 -9.84 -18.83
N ASP A 52 -15.28 -10.96 -19.43
CA ASP A 52 -15.27 -11.03 -20.89
C ASP A 52 -16.68 -11.34 -21.39
N THR A 53 -17.00 -10.74 -22.54
CA THR A 53 -18.05 -11.12 -23.49
C THR A 53 -19.47 -10.60 -23.25
N ALA A 54 -19.71 -9.34 -23.65
CA ALA A 54 -20.83 -8.98 -24.54
C ALA A 54 -20.77 -7.50 -24.96
N ALA A 55 -19.90 -7.16 -25.91
CA ALA A 55 -20.08 -5.96 -26.74
C ALA A 55 -19.69 -6.28 -28.18
N SER A 56 -20.42 -7.22 -28.77
CA SER A 56 -20.55 -7.34 -30.22
C SER A 56 -22.01 -7.56 -30.55
N ALA A 57 -22.45 -6.78 -31.56
CA ALA A 57 -23.71 -6.81 -32.29
C ALA A 57 -24.95 -6.22 -31.59
N GLN A 58 -25.28 -4.97 -31.96
CA GLN A 58 -26.46 -4.70 -32.80
C GLN A 58 -26.34 -3.35 -33.52
#